data_AF-A0A1C4ZB98-F1
#
_entry.id   AF-A0A1C4ZB98-F1
#
_cell.length_a   1.000
_cell.length_b   1.000
_cell.length_c   1.000
_cell.angle_alpha   90.00
_cell.angle_beta   90.00
_cell.angle_gamma   90.00
#
_symmetry.space_group_name_H-M   'P 1'
#
loop_
_entity.id
_entity.type
_entity.pdbx_description
1 polymer ?
#
loop_
_entity_poly.entity_id
_entity_poly.type
_entity_poly.pdbx_seq_one_letter_code
_entity_poly.pdbx_strand_id
1 'polypeptide(L)' 'MRVSPLEYQTATIDIVEALKQGRVVSIDFSAMQAYEAARLADFCNGLAVISGSWIFRMAENVIVITRES' A
#
# COMPACT_ATOMS: atom_id res chain seq x y z
N MET A 1 8.11 -6.19 2.96
CA MET A 1 7.45 -6.93 1.87
C MET A 1 7.30 -5.99 0.69
N ARG A 2 7.66 -6.42 -0.52
CA ARG A 2 7.41 -5.65 -1.75
C ARG A 2 6.19 -6.23 -2.45
N VAL A 3 5.30 -5.37 -2.93
CA VAL A 3 4.12 -5.72 -3.72
C VAL A 3 4.16 -4.90 -5.01
N SER A 4 3.93 -5.57 -6.13
CA SER A 4 3.77 -4.93 -7.45
C SER A 4 2.43 -5.41 -8.02
N PRO A 5 1.31 -4.84 -7.53
CA PRO A 5 -0.01 -5.35 -7.84
C PRO A 5 -0.38 -5.10 -9.30
N LEU A 6 -1.19 -6.01 -9.85
CA LEU A 6 -1.83 -5.84 -11.16
C LEU A 6 -3.30 -5.42 -11.03
N GLU A 7 -3.95 -5.84 -9.94
CA GLU A 7 -5.38 -5.65 -9.70
C GLU A 7 -5.63 -5.10 -8.30
N TYR A 8 -6.60 -4.19 -8.20
CA TYR A 8 -6.92 -3.54 -6.93
C TYR A 8 -7.36 -4.54 -5.84
N GLN A 9 -8.27 -5.47 -6.16
CA GLN A 9 -8.89 -6.34 -5.16
C GLN A 9 -7.88 -7.22 -4.43
N THR A 10 -7.06 -7.97 -5.18
CA THR A 10 -6.02 -8.84 -4.61
C THR A 10 -5.01 -8.03 -3.80
N ALA A 11 -4.61 -6.87 -4.31
CA ALA A 11 -3.64 -6.00 -3.62
C ALA A 11 -4.13 -5.57 -2.23
N THR A 12 -5.39 -5.14 -2.11
CA THR A 12 -5.94 -4.68 -0.83
C THR A 12 -5.90 -5.77 0.25
N ILE A 13 -6.18 -7.02 -0.12
CA ILE A 13 -6.14 -8.17 0.80
C ILE A 13 -4.70 -8.40 1.27
N ASP A 14 -3.75 -8.49 0.34
CA ASP A 14 -2.34 -8.78 0.64
C ASP A 14 -1.70 -7.70 1.53
N ILE A 15 -2.01 -6.43 1.24
CA ILE A 15 -1.50 -5.28 2.00
C ILE A 15 -2.04 -5.31 3.43
N VAL A 16 -3.34 -5.54 3.61
CA VAL A 16 -3.97 -5.61 4.93
C VAL A 16 -3.36 -6.73 5.76
N GLU A 17 -3.22 -7.92 5.20
CA GLU A 17 -2.65 -9.07 5.93
C GLU A 17 -1.18 -8.84 6.29
N ALA A 18 -0.38 -8.27 5.38
CA ALA A 18 1.01 -7.94 5.67
C ALA A 18 1.15 -6.90 6.79
N LEU A 19 0.32 -5.85 6.77
CA LEU A 19 0.33 -4.82 7.80
C LEU A 19 -0.17 -5.37 9.14
N LYS A 20 -1.20 -6.23 9.17
CA LYS A 20 -1.64 -6.92 10.40
C LYS A 20 -0.51 -7.70 11.06
N GLN A 21 0.33 -8.35 10.25
CA GLN A 21 1.53 -9.08 10.69
C GLN A 21 2.70 -8.16 11.12
N GLY A 22 2.51 -6.84 11.14
CA GLY A 22 3.54 -5.88 11.55
C GLY A 22 4.66 -5.69 10.54
N ARG A 23 4.45 -6.07 9.28
CA ARG A 23 5.46 -5.92 8.22
C ARG A 23 5.43 -4.50 7.67
N VAL A 24 6.60 -3.99 7.33
CA VAL A 24 6.75 -2.84 6.42
C VAL A 24 6.39 -3.29 5.01
N VAL A 25 5.51 -2.55 4.33
CA VAL A 25 5.03 -2.87 2.98
C VAL A 25 5.43 -1.77 2.01
N SER A 26 6.15 -2.12 0.95
CA SER A 26 6.41 -1.25 -0.19
C SER A 26 5.52 -1.68 -1.34
N ILE A 27 4.85 -0.72 -1.97
CA ILE A 27 3.88 -0.96 -3.05
C ILE A 27 4.35 -0.17 -4.26
N ASP A 28 4.57 -0.88 -5.37
CA ASP A 28 5.01 -0.34 -6.65
C ASP A 28 3.86 -0.42 -7.66
N PHE A 29 3.28 0.73 -7.98
CA PHE A 29 2.10 0.86 -8.82
C PHE A 29 2.40 0.82 -10.32
N SER A 30 3.67 0.67 -10.73
CA SER A 30 4.09 0.78 -12.14
C SER A 30 3.39 -0.19 -13.10
N ALA A 31 2.89 -1.31 -12.58
CA ALA A 31 2.18 -2.33 -13.36
C ALA A 31 0.64 -2.16 -13.36
N MET A 32 0.10 -1.17 -12.64
CA MET A 32 -1.33 -0.91 -12.55
C MET A 32 -1.80 0.15 -13.55
N GLN A 33 -3.08 0.08 -13.91
CA GLN A 33 -3.75 1.21 -14.57
C GLN A 33 -3.82 2.41 -13.63
N ALA A 34 -3.64 3.62 -14.18
CA ALA A 34 -3.53 4.84 -13.39
C ALA A 34 -4.71 5.07 -12.43
N TYR A 35 -5.94 4.77 -12.87
CA TYR A 35 -7.13 4.88 -12.04
C TYR A 35 -7.13 3.90 -10.86
N GLU A 36 -6.75 2.64 -11.08
CA GLU A 36 -6.69 1.64 -10.02
C GLU A 36 -5.53 1.89 -9.06
N ALA A 37 -4.39 2.40 -9.56
CA ALA A 37 -3.26 2.83 -8.75
C ALA A 37 -3.66 3.96 -7.79
N ALA A 38 -4.34 4.99 -8.29
CA ALA A 38 -4.84 6.10 -7.47
C ALA A 38 -5.82 5.60 -6.39
N ARG A 39 -6.77 4.75 -6.79
CA ARG A 39 -7.73 4.13 -5.86
C ARG A 39 -7.04 3.29 -4.79
N LEU A 40 -6.00 2.54 -5.14
CA LEU A 40 -5.22 1.74 -4.19
C LEU A 40 -4.40 2.62 -3.24
N ALA A 41 -3.86 3.73 -3.72
CA ALA A 41 -3.17 4.71 -2.89
C ALA A 41 -4.13 5.34 -1.85
N ASP A 42 -5.34 5.73 -2.26
CA ASP A 42 -6.37 6.26 -1.35
C ASP A 42 -6.77 5.24 -0.28
N PHE A 43 -6.96 3.97 -0.68
CA PHE A 43 -7.21 2.87 0.23
C PHE A 43 -6.07 2.72 1.26
N CYS A 44 -4.82 2.72 0.79
CA CYS A 44 -3.65 2.60 1.65
C CYS A 44 -3.53 3.76 2.64
N ASN A 45 -3.87 4.98 2.21
CA ASN A 45 -3.91 6.14 3.08
C ASN A 45 -4.96 5.98 4.19
N GLY A 46 -6.19 5.57 3.84
CA GLY A 46 -7.23 5.29 4.84
C GLY A 46 -6.84 4.18 5.82
N LEU A 47 -6.21 3.12 5.31
CA LEU A 47 -5.70 2.02 6.12
C LEU A 47 -4.60 2.48 7.08
N ALA A 48 -3.69 3.34 6.61
CA ALA A 48 -2.62 3.89 7.44
C ALA A 48 -3.20 4.72 8.60
N VAL A 49 -4.16 5.61 8.31
CA VAL A 49 -4.86 6.42 9.32
C VAL A 49 -5.55 5.55 10.38
N ILE A 50 -6.31 4.53 9.98
CA ILE A 50 -7.05 3.67 10.92
C ILE A 50 -6.10 2.80 11.75
N SER A 51 -4.96 2.38 11.19
CA SER A 51 -4.02 1.48 11.85
C SER A 51 -2.94 2.19 12.67
N GLY A 52 -2.92 3.53 12.72
CA GLY A 52 -1.81 4.28 13.31
C GLY A 52 -0.48 4.03 12.60
N SER A 53 -0.54 3.75 11.29
CA SER A 53 0.65 3.55 10.46
C SER A 53 1.03 4.83 9.74
N TRP A 54 2.31 4.94 9.43
CA TRP A 54 2.85 5.95 8.53
C TRP A 54 2.81 5.46 7.08
N ILE A 55 2.55 6.39 6.16
CA ILE A 55 2.63 6.19 4.72
C ILE A 55 3.58 7.23 4.12
N PHE A 56 4.48 6.78 3.25
CA PHE A 56 5.48 7.62 2.60
C PHE A 56 5.48 7.38 1.11
N ARG A 57 5.58 8.43 0.31
CA ARG A 57 5.90 8.32 -1.12
C ARG A 57 7.41 8.31 -1.28
N MET A 58 7.96 7.18 -1.74
CA MET A 58 9.41 6.99 -1.92
C MET A 58 9.87 7.31 -3.34
N ALA A 59 8.99 7.10 -4.32
CA ALA A 59 9.21 7.45 -5.72
C ALA A 59 7.88 7.83 -6.36
N GLU A 60 7.91 8.22 -7.64
CA GLU A 60 6.71 8.59 -8.39
C GLU A 60 5.60 7.54 -8.27
N ASN A 61 5.95 6.26 -8.45
CA ASN A 61 4.99 5.14 -8.44
C ASN A 61 5.18 4.20 -7.24
N VAL A 62 5.90 4.61 -6.20
CA VAL A 62 6.19 3.73 -5.05
C VAL A 62 5.83 4.40 -3.73
N ILE A 63 4.99 3.72 -2.95
CA ILE A 63 4.73 4.07 -1.55
C ILE A 63 5.27 3.01 -0.60
N VAL A 64 5.49 3.42 0.65
CA VAL A 64 5.86 2.55 1.76
C VAL A 64 4.92 2.81 2.93
N ILE A 65 4.42 1.74 3.54
CA ILE A 65 3.58 1.77 4.74
C ILE A 65 4.29 1.02 5.86
N THR A 66 4.38 1.64 7.03
CA THR A 66 4.99 1.05 8.24
C THR A 66 4.20 1.48 9.46
N ARG A 67 4.10 0.62 10.48
CA ARG A 67 3.50 1.01 11.76
C ARG A 67 4.33 2.11 12.42
N GLU A 68 3.66 2.96 13.20
CA GLU A 68 4.33 3.76 14.23
C GLU A 68 4.87 2.80 15.30
N SER A 69 6.17 2.91 15.56
CA SER A 69 6.91 2.04 16.50
C SER A 69 6.79 2.51 17.94
#